data_AF-A0A7C2GXQ1-F1
#
_entry.id   AF-A0A7C2GXQ1-F1
#
_cell.length_a   1.000
_cell.length_b   1.000
_cell.length_c   1.000
_cell.angle_alpha   90.00
_cell.angle_beta   90.00
_cell.angle_gamma   90.00
#
_symmetry.space_group_name_H-M   'P 1'
#
loop_
_entity.id
_entity.type
_entity.pdbx_description
1 polymer ?
#
loop_
_entity_poly.entity_id
_entity_poly.type
_entity_poly.pdbx_seq_one_letter_code
_entity_poly.pdbx_strand_id
1 'polypeptide(L)'
;EEKGLVGSRYYARHPLFPLERTVANLNFEQMGRTDDNAGSRAGRLTASGFDYTTLGELLTQAGQETGVDARKDGANSDSFFARSDNQALADAGVPAITVTVAWTFPDYHRPGDEWDRLDYASMERAVRTCALAVWRAANADSAPAWIDSHPNVRRYVEAARRLHAAR
;
A
#
# COMPACT_ATOMS: atom_id res chain seq x y z
N GLU A 1 5.68 -10.04 8.41
CA GLU A 1 4.86 -8.94 8.92
C GLU A 1 4.89 -8.93 10.48
N GLU A 2 3.98 -9.62 11.18
CA GLU A 2 3.64 -9.44 12.62
C GLU A 2 4.75 -9.58 13.68
N LYS A 3 5.91 -10.17 13.32
CA LYS A 3 7.09 -10.29 14.21
C LYS A 3 8.15 -9.21 13.95
N GLY A 4 7.76 -8.06 13.38
CA GLY A 4 8.66 -6.95 13.07
C GLY A 4 9.24 -6.99 11.66
N LEU A 5 8.39 -7.31 10.67
CA LEU A 5 8.70 -7.24 9.23
C LEU A 5 9.87 -8.15 8.80
N VAL A 6 10.11 -9.25 9.51
CA VAL A 6 11.31 -10.10 9.34
C VAL A 6 11.48 -10.56 7.89
N GLY A 7 10.39 -11.01 7.25
CA GLY A 7 10.40 -11.48 5.86
C GLY A 7 10.70 -10.38 4.85
N SER A 8 9.93 -9.28 4.85
CA SER A 8 10.12 -8.16 3.93
C SER A 8 11.48 -7.48 4.11
N ARG A 9 11.95 -7.33 5.35
CA ARG A 9 13.30 -6.83 5.65
C ARG A 9 14.40 -7.77 5.17
N TYR A 10 14.18 -9.08 5.24
CA TYR A 10 15.12 -10.05 4.67
C TYR A 10 15.17 -9.92 3.15
N TYR A 11 14.01 -9.85 2.48
CA TYR A 11 13.92 -9.65 1.04
C TYR A 11 14.60 -8.35 0.58
N ALA A 12 14.35 -7.22 1.26
CA ALA A 12 14.99 -5.95 0.93
C ALA A 12 16.53 -5.99 1.05
N ARG A 13 17.09 -6.86 1.89
CA ARG A 13 18.54 -7.07 2.00
C ARG A 13 19.10 -8.14 1.07
N HIS A 14 18.25 -9.05 0.60
CA HIS A 14 18.62 -10.18 -0.26
C HIS A 14 17.60 -10.33 -1.40
N PRO A 15 17.47 -9.31 -2.26
CA PRO A 15 16.40 -9.27 -3.23
C PRO A 15 16.63 -10.30 -4.34
N LEU A 16 15.60 -11.05 -4.71
CA LEU A 16 15.65 -11.95 -5.88
C LEU A 16 15.66 -11.15 -7.19
N PHE A 17 15.02 -9.99 -7.20
CA PHE A 17 15.01 -9.05 -8.32
C PHE A 17 15.68 -7.74 -7.89
N PRO A 18 16.64 -7.18 -8.65
CA PRO A 18 17.42 -6.03 -8.21
C PRO A 18 16.52 -4.84 -7.84
N LEU A 19 16.70 -4.28 -6.64
CA LEU A 19 15.83 -3.22 -6.11
C LEU A 19 15.91 -1.95 -6.95
N GLU A 20 17.07 -1.64 -7.53
CA GLU A 20 17.25 -0.51 -8.45
C GLU A 20 16.48 -0.66 -9.77
N ARG A 21 15.89 -1.84 -10.01
CA ARG A 21 14.97 -2.13 -11.11
C ARG A 21 13.53 -2.34 -10.63
N THR A 22 13.28 -2.39 -9.32
CA THR A 22 11.94 -2.46 -8.74
C THR A 22 11.34 -1.06 -8.69
N VAL A 23 10.34 -0.82 -9.55
CA VAL A 23 9.75 0.53 -9.73
C VAL A 23 8.71 0.91 -8.68
N ALA A 24 8.07 -0.08 -8.05
CA ALA A 24 7.04 0.14 -7.05
C ALA A 24 6.82 -1.09 -6.18
N ASN A 25 6.23 -0.88 -5.01
CA ASN A 25 5.71 -1.92 -4.13
C ASN A 25 4.29 -1.58 -3.69
N LEU A 26 3.32 -2.41 -4.09
CA LEU A 26 1.96 -2.37 -3.57
C LEU A 26 1.80 -3.59 -2.66
N ASN A 27 1.89 -3.36 -1.36
CA ASN A 27 1.57 -4.36 -0.35
C ASN A 27 0.05 -4.36 -0.09
N PHE A 28 -0.52 -5.51 0.26
CA PHE A 28 -1.95 -5.65 0.54
C PHE A 28 -2.16 -6.20 1.94
N GLU A 29 -2.99 -5.54 2.73
CA GLU A 29 -3.27 -5.93 4.10
C GLU A 29 -4.73 -5.62 4.45
N GLN A 30 -5.42 -6.52 5.15
CA GLN A 30 -6.80 -6.31 5.62
C GLN A 30 -7.79 -5.87 4.51
N MET A 31 -7.84 -6.62 3.40
CA MET A 31 -8.61 -6.25 2.21
C MET A 31 -10.09 -6.68 2.23
N GLY A 32 -10.48 -7.57 3.14
CA GLY A 32 -11.79 -8.24 3.07
C GLY A 32 -12.80 -7.84 4.15
N ARG A 33 -12.38 -7.20 5.25
CA ARG A 33 -13.29 -6.70 6.29
C ARG A 33 -13.78 -5.31 5.91
N THR A 34 -15.07 -5.03 6.14
CA THR A 34 -15.68 -3.70 5.92
C THR A 34 -16.24 -3.09 7.20
N ASP A 35 -16.16 -3.80 8.32
CA ASP A 35 -16.62 -3.42 9.66
C ASP A 35 -15.49 -2.82 10.52
N ASP A 36 -14.85 -1.78 9.99
CA ASP A 36 -13.83 -1.01 10.72
C ASP A 36 -14.43 -0.35 11.98
N ASN A 37 -13.63 -0.21 13.03
CA ASN A 37 -14.06 0.40 14.30
C ASN A 37 -14.56 1.84 14.15
N ALA A 38 -14.13 2.57 13.10
CA ALA A 38 -14.61 3.91 12.79
C ALA A 38 -15.87 3.92 11.87
N GLY A 39 -16.47 2.76 11.62
CA GLY A 39 -17.67 2.57 10.83
C GLY A 39 -17.43 1.87 9.49
N SER A 40 -18.52 1.61 8.77
CA SER A 40 -18.48 0.83 7.53
C SER A 40 -17.52 1.41 6.49
N ARG A 41 -16.71 0.52 5.90
CA ARG A 41 -15.77 0.78 4.80
C ARG A 41 -16.19 0.11 3.49
N ALA A 42 -17.44 -0.37 3.41
CA ALA A 42 -17.94 -0.98 2.19
C ALA A 42 -17.80 -0.01 1.00
N GLY A 43 -17.20 -0.48 -0.10
CA GLY A 43 -16.94 0.33 -1.28
C GLY A 43 -15.84 1.39 -1.12
N ARG A 44 -15.02 1.31 -0.06
CA ARG A 44 -13.85 2.19 0.15
C ARG A 44 -12.55 1.42 0.00
N LEU A 45 -11.51 2.15 -0.38
CA LEU A 45 -10.14 1.65 -0.42
C LEU A 45 -9.22 2.76 0.09
N THR A 46 -8.25 2.40 0.92
CA THR A 46 -7.28 3.36 1.44
C THR A 46 -5.88 2.76 1.31
N ALA A 47 -4.85 3.55 1.57
CA ALA A 47 -3.50 3.03 1.63
C ALA A 47 -2.67 3.80 2.63
N SER A 48 -1.74 3.12 3.28
CA SER A 48 -0.70 3.81 4.04
C SER A 48 0.25 4.51 3.07
N GLY A 49 0.54 5.80 3.29
CA GLY A 49 1.35 6.60 2.36
C GLY A 49 0.65 6.86 1.04
N PHE A 50 -0.69 6.95 1.06
CA PHE A 50 -1.52 7.20 -0.11
C PHE A 50 -1.00 8.35 -0.97
N ASP A 51 -0.60 9.46 -0.35
CA ASP A 51 -0.07 10.67 -0.97
C ASP A 51 1.46 10.79 -0.86
N TYR A 52 2.17 9.69 -0.56
CA TYR A 52 3.64 9.69 -0.53
C TYR A 52 4.21 9.38 -1.91
N THR A 53 3.42 8.71 -2.75
CA THR A 53 3.82 8.28 -4.09
C THR A 53 2.72 8.59 -5.10
N THR A 54 3.05 8.54 -6.38
CA THR A 54 2.06 8.66 -7.47
C THR A 54 1.08 7.48 -7.55
N LEU A 55 1.27 6.42 -6.75
CA LEU A 55 0.39 5.24 -6.73
C LEU A 55 -1.02 5.55 -6.18
N GLY A 56 -1.15 6.48 -5.23
CA GLY A 56 -2.45 6.85 -4.68
C GLY A 56 -3.38 7.43 -5.73
N GLU A 57 -2.85 8.27 -6.62
CA GLU A 57 -3.63 8.83 -7.74
C GLU A 57 -4.08 7.73 -8.72
N LEU A 58 -3.24 6.74 -9.00
CA LEU A 58 -3.63 5.58 -9.81
C LEU A 58 -4.76 4.77 -9.15
N LEU A 59 -4.74 4.63 -7.82
CA LEU A 59 -5.82 4.00 -7.07
C LEU A 59 -7.11 4.82 -7.14
N THR A 60 -7.04 6.15 -6.98
CA THR A 60 -8.19 7.06 -7.12
C THR A 60 -8.86 6.90 -8.48
N GLN A 61 -8.07 6.97 -9.55
CA GLN A 61 -8.58 6.87 -10.93
C GLN A 61 -9.13 5.47 -11.23
N ALA A 62 -8.48 4.41 -10.76
CA ALA A 62 -9.00 3.05 -10.90
C ALA A 62 -10.30 2.86 -10.09
N GLY A 63 -10.40 3.50 -8.93
CA GLY A 63 -11.57 3.47 -8.05
C GLY A 63 -12.81 4.06 -8.72
N GLN A 64 -12.65 5.18 -9.42
CA GLN A 64 -13.73 5.82 -10.20
C GLN A 64 -14.36 4.88 -11.22
N GLU A 65 -13.58 4.00 -11.86
CA GLU A 65 -14.06 3.04 -12.85
C GLU A 65 -14.62 1.75 -12.26
N THR A 66 -14.21 1.41 -11.04
CA THR A 66 -14.60 0.17 -10.35
C THR A 66 -15.67 0.36 -9.29
N GLY A 67 -16.14 1.60 -9.11
CA GLY A 67 -17.16 1.95 -8.11
C GLY A 67 -16.62 1.89 -6.68
N VAL A 68 -15.33 2.20 -6.49
CA VAL A 68 -14.63 2.20 -5.21
C VAL A 68 -14.10 3.60 -4.90
N ASP A 69 -14.43 4.11 -3.72
CA ASP A 69 -13.91 5.36 -3.19
C ASP A 69 -12.51 5.14 -2.63
N ALA A 70 -11.50 5.26 -3.51
CA ALA A 70 -10.10 5.16 -3.16
C ALA A 70 -9.55 6.53 -2.72
N ARG A 71 -9.18 6.67 -1.43
CA ARG A 71 -8.67 7.94 -0.88
C ARG A 71 -7.79 7.75 0.35
N LYS A 72 -7.04 8.81 0.70
CA LYS A 72 -6.32 8.89 1.96
C LYS A 72 -7.29 8.87 3.16
N ASP A 73 -7.05 7.96 4.10
CA ASP A 73 -7.61 8.06 5.45
C ASP A 73 -6.73 9.01 6.28
N GLY A 74 -7.29 10.13 6.72
CA GLY A 74 -6.53 11.18 7.40
C GLY A 74 -5.97 10.80 8.78
N ALA A 75 -6.56 9.80 9.45
CA ALA A 75 -6.10 9.36 10.76
C ALA A 75 -5.05 8.24 10.64
N ASN A 76 -5.25 7.32 9.69
CA ASN A 76 -4.51 6.07 9.67
C ASN A 76 -3.43 5.97 8.58
N SER A 77 -3.60 6.63 7.43
CA SER A 77 -2.69 6.42 6.28
C SER A 77 -1.23 6.72 6.60
N ASP A 78 -0.97 7.80 7.35
CA ASP A 78 0.40 8.19 7.70
C ASP A 78 0.92 7.39 8.91
N SER A 79 0.08 7.19 9.92
CA SER A 79 0.47 6.56 11.18
C SER A 79 0.76 5.06 11.06
N PHE A 80 0.19 4.39 10.05
CA PHE A 80 0.42 3.00 9.74
C PHE A 80 1.52 2.75 8.69
N PHE A 81 2.08 3.79 8.05
CA PHE A 81 3.04 3.60 6.95
C PHE A 81 4.23 2.71 7.32
N ALA A 82 4.72 2.83 8.56
CA ALA A 82 5.85 2.06 9.07
C ALA A 82 5.47 0.74 9.77
N ARG A 83 4.20 0.32 9.67
CA ARG A 83 3.64 -0.83 10.38
C ARG A 83 3.28 -2.01 9.48
N SER A 84 3.74 -2.00 8.24
CA SER A 84 3.49 -3.07 7.28
C SER A 84 4.70 -3.30 6.37
N ASP A 85 4.66 -4.36 5.57
CA ASP A 85 5.78 -4.84 4.77
C ASP A 85 6.20 -3.85 3.66
N ASN A 86 5.38 -2.84 3.33
CA ASN A 86 5.78 -1.72 2.47
C ASN A 86 7.04 -0.98 2.99
N GLN A 87 7.17 -0.88 4.31
CA GLN A 87 8.23 -0.11 4.96
C GLN A 87 9.62 -0.62 4.61
N ALA A 88 9.81 -1.94 4.46
CA ALA A 88 11.11 -2.52 4.15
C ALA A 88 11.66 -2.09 2.79
N LEU A 89 10.78 -2.00 1.77
CA LEU A 89 11.15 -1.54 0.43
C LEU A 89 11.22 0.00 0.37
N ALA A 90 10.37 0.69 1.14
CA ALA A 90 10.46 2.14 1.29
C ALA A 90 11.82 2.58 1.86
N ASP A 91 12.31 1.90 2.90
CA ASP A 91 13.64 2.15 3.50
C ASP A 91 14.79 1.92 2.50
N ALA A 92 14.59 1.03 1.52
CA ALA A 92 15.54 0.80 0.44
C ALA A 92 15.40 1.80 -0.72
N GLY A 93 14.39 2.68 -0.70
CA GLY A 93 14.16 3.72 -1.70
C GLY A 93 13.09 3.41 -2.75
N VAL A 94 12.51 2.21 -2.74
CA VAL A 94 11.44 1.84 -3.70
C VAL A 94 10.12 2.51 -3.28
N PRO A 95 9.44 3.27 -4.18
CA PRO A 95 8.11 3.80 -3.94
C PRO A 95 7.15 2.70 -3.47
N ALA A 96 6.61 2.84 -2.26
CA ALA A 96 5.87 1.75 -1.61
C ALA A 96 4.65 2.26 -0.86
N ILE A 97 3.55 1.50 -0.95
CA ILE A 97 2.32 1.70 -0.18
C ILE A 97 1.80 0.36 0.35
N THR A 98 0.98 0.39 1.41
CA THR A 98 0.15 -0.75 1.82
C THR A 98 -1.30 -0.37 1.61
N VAL A 99 -2.00 -1.08 0.73
CA VAL A 99 -3.43 -0.89 0.48
C VAL A 99 -4.23 -1.69 1.49
N THR A 100 -5.27 -1.07 2.04
CA THR A 100 -6.16 -1.66 3.05
C THR A 100 -7.59 -1.14 2.93
N VAL A 101 -8.56 -1.96 3.32
CA VAL A 101 -9.98 -1.58 3.39
C VAL A 101 -10.37 -1.19 4.81
N ALA A 102 -9.99 -1.99 5.81
CA ALA A 102 -10.25 -1.74 7.22
C ALA A 102 -8.93 -1.76 8.02
N TRP A 103 -8.68 -0.72 8.81
CA TRP A 103 -7.44 -0.54 9.55
C TRP A 103 -7.44 -1.31 10.86
N THR A 104 -8.56 -1.21 11.59
CA THR A 104 -8.79 -1.98 12.82
C THR A 104 -10.26 -2.33 12.90
N PHE A 105 -10.56 -3.55 13.31
CA PHE A 105 -11.91 -4.10 13.38
C PHE A 105 -12.05 -4.97 14.64
N PRO A 106 -13.27 -5.35 15.07
CA PRO A 106 -13.51 -5.97 16.37
C PRO A 106 -12.66 -7.22 16.68
N ASP A 107 -12.32 -8.00 15.64
CA ASP A 107 -11.56 -9.24 15.75
C ASP A 107 -10.09 -9.11 15.30
N TYR A 108 -9.59 -7.90 15.06
CA TYR A 108 -8.20 -7.72 14.64
C TYR A 108 -7.23 -8.29 15.69
N HIS A 109 -6.30 -9.15 15.24
CA HIS A 109 -5.36 -9.92 16.08
C HIS A 109 -6.05 -10.83 17.11
N ARG A 110 -7.26 -11.31 16.82
CA ARG A 110 -8.02 -12.21 17.70
C ARG A 110 -8.49 -13.45 16.94
N PRO A 111 -8.85 -14.54 17.66
CA PRO A 111 -9.32 -15.77 17.02
C PRO A 111 -10.53 -15.60 16.09
N GLY A 112 -11.35 -14.55 16.27
CA GLY A 112 -12.52 -14.29 15.43
C GLY A 112 -12.23 -13.65 14.07
N ASP A 113 -10.97 -13.42 13.71
CA ASP A 113 -10.58 -12.96 12.37
C ASP A 113 -10.66 -14.13 11.37
N GLU A 114 -11.90 -14.50 11.04
CA GLU A 114 -12.24 -15.67 10.24
C GLU A 114 -12.81 -15.27 8.86
N TRP A 115 -12.72 -16.21 7.92
CA TRP A 115 -13.06 -16.01 6.50
C TRP A 115 -14.53 -15.67 6.26
N ASP A 116 -15.44 -16.10 7.13
CA ASP A 116 -16.88 -15.87 7.02
C ASP A 116 -17.28 -14.43 7.39
N ARG A 117 -16.35 -13.66 7.98
CA ARG A 117 -16.51 -12.23 8.28
C ARG A 117 -16.19 -11.33 7.09
N LEU A 118 -15.66 -11.88 6.00
CA LEU A 118 -15.24 -11.09 4.84
C LEU A 118 -16.44 -10.69 3.98
N ASP A 119 -16.46 -9.42 3.55
CA ASP A 119 -17.35 -8.94 2.50
C ASP A 119 -16.69 -9.20 1.15
N TYR A 120 -16.92 -10.41 0.61
CA TYR A 120 -16.32 -10.85 -0.65
C TYR A 120 -16.70 -9.95 -1.85
N ALA A 121 -17.90 -9.38 -1.85
CA ALA A 121 -18.32 -8.48 -2.93
C ALA A 121 -17.56 -7.16 -2.87
N SER A 122 -17.35 -6.59 -1.68
CA SER A 122 -16.50 -5.41 -1.52
C SER A 122 -15.03 -5.71 -1.79
N MET A 123 -14.52 -6.86 -1.34
CA MET A 123 -13.15 -7.31 -1.57
C MET A 123 -12.84 -7.48 -3.06
N GLU A 124 -13.76 -8.07 -3.82
CA GLU A 124 -13.62 -8.24 -5.27
C GLU A 124 -13.41 -6.90 -5.99
N ARG A 125 -14.26 -5.91 -5.68
CA ARG A 125 -14.12 -4.56 -6.27
C ARG A 125 -12.82 -3.91 -5.86
N ALA A 126 -12.43 -4.01 -4.59
CA ALA A 126 -11.16 -3.48 -4.09
C ALA A 126 -9.95 -4.11 -4.80
N VAL A 127 -9.94 -5.43 -4.97
CA VAL A 127 -8.89 -6.15 -5.72
C VAL A 127 -8.89 -5.74 -7.19
N ARG A 128 -10.06 -5.57 -7.80
CA ARG A 128 -10.19 -5.07 -9.18
C ARG A 128 -9.62 -3.66 -9.33
N THR A 129 -9.89 -2.75 -8.37
CA THR A 129 -9.27 -1.42 -8.31
C THR A 129 -7.75 -1.51 -8.28
N CYS A 130 -7.21 -2.36 -7.41
CA CYS A 130 -5.76 -2.55 -7.27
C CYS A 130 -5.15 -3.13 -8.56
N ALA A 131 -5.79 -4.13 -9.16
CA ALA A 131 -5.33 -4.75 -10.40
C ALA A 131 -5.28 -3.73 -11.55
N LEU A 132 -6.30 -2.88 -11.68
CA LEU A 132 -6.32 -1.82 -12.68
C LEU A 132 -5.24 -0.76 -12.41
N ALA A 133 -5.02 -0.36 -11.15
CA ALA A 133 -3.95 0.57 -10.79
C ALA A 133 -2.56 0.00 -11.10
N VAL A 134 -2.30 -1.28 -10.78
CA VAL A 134 -1.06 -1.98 -11.13
C VAL A 134 -0.89 -2.07 -12.65
N TRP A 135 -1.95 -2.42 -13.37
CA TRP A 135 -1.91 -2.48 -14.83
C TRP A 135 -1.56 -1.11 -15.43
N ARG A 136 -2.11 -0.01 -14.92
CA ARG A 136 -1.73 1.35 -15.34
C ARG A 136 -0.29 1.67 -15.01
N ALA A 137 0.16 1.39 -13.78
CA ALA A 137 1.55 1.62 -13.38
C ALA A 137 2.54 0.87 -14.29
N ALA A 138 2.21 -0.36 -14.69
CA ALA A 138 3.06 -1.18 -15.55
C ALA A 138 3.07 -0.73 -17.02
N ASN A 139 2.06 0.01 -17.48
CA ASN A 139 1.93 0.49 -18.86
C ASN A 139 2.12 2.01 -19.00
N ALA A 140 2.47 2.71 -17.92
CA ALA A 140 2.72 4.15 -17.95
C ALA A 140 4.10 4.46 -18.54
N ASP A 141 4.21 5.59 -19.24
CA ASP A 141 5.50 6.09 -19.77
C ASP A 141 6.50 6.42 -18.65
N SER A 142 6.01 6.66 -17.44
CA SER A 142 6.82 6.97 -16.26
C SER A 142 6.50 6.00 -15.13
N ALA A 143 7.57 5.48 -14.51
CA ALA A 143 7.47 4.65 -13.32
C ALA A 143 6.83 5.41 -12.15
N PRO A 144 6.14 4.72 -11.22
CA PRO A 144 5.73 5.32 -9.97
C PRO A 144 6.90 5.95 -9.22
N ALA A 145 6.65 7.05 -8.54
CA ALA A 145 7.69 7.84 -7.87
C ALA A 145 7.21 8.37 -6.52
N TRP A 146 8.16 8.67 -5.63
CA TRP A 146 7.91 9.47 -4.43
C TRP A 146 7.52 10.90 -4.82
N ILE A 147 6.58 11.49 -4.08
CA ILE A 147 6.21 12.89 -4.21
C ILE A 147 7.17 13.71 -3.35
N ASP A 148 8.27 14.21 -3.94
CA ASP A 148 9.38 14.88 -3.22
C ASP A 148 8.94 16.09 -2.36
N SER A 149 7.82 16.72 -2.71
CA SER A 149 7.23 17.81 -1.93
C SER A 149 6.55 17.36 -0.63
N HIS A 150 6.28 16.07 -0.43
CA HIS A 150 5.61 15.57 0.76
C HIS A 150 6.57 15.53 1.97
N PRO A 151 6.24 16.14 3.12
CA PRO A 151 7.19 16.31 4.24
C PRO A 151 7.70 14.99 4.82
N ASN A 152 6.89 13.93 4.77
CA ASN A 152 7.22 12.63 5.37
C ASN A 152 8.03 11.70 4.47
N VAL A 153 8.36 12.08 3.23
CA VAL A 153 9.05 11.17 2.28
C VAL A 153 10.55 11.39 2.15
N ARG A 154 11.09 12.47 2.74
CA ARG A 154 12.48 12.89 2.55
C ARG A 154 13.49 11.73 2.70
N ARG A 155 13.36 10.92 3.75
CA ARG A 155 14.27 9.78 4.00
C ARG A 155 14.22 8.72 2.90
N TYR A 156 13.05 8.50 2.29
CA TYR A 156 12.87 7.53 1.21
C TYR A 156 13.37 8.08 -0.12
N VAL A 157 13.18 9.38 -0.38
CA VAL A 157 13.79 10.05 -1.54
C VAL A 157 15.31 9.99 -1.47
N GLU A 158 15.89 10.24 -0.31
CA GLU A 158 17.34 10.10 -0.08
C GLU A 158 17.82 8.65 -0.26
N ALA A 159 17.03 7.67 0.18
CA ALA A 159 17.31 6.25 -0.07
C ALA A 159 17.24 5.91 -1.58
N ALA A 160 16.22 6.40 -2.30
CA ALA A 160 16.07 6.20 -3.74
C ALA A 160 17.25 6.78 -4.52
N ARG A 161 17.71 7.98 -4.16
CA ARG A 161 18.90 8.61 -4.77
C ARG A 161 20.15 7.73 -4.57
N ARG A 162 20.36 7.18 -3.36
CA ARG A 162 21.47 6.26 -3.08
C ARG A 162 21.36 4.95 -3.85
N LEU A 163 20.16 4.37 -3.92
CA LEU A 163 19.88 3.13 -4.64
C LEU A 163 20.26 3.24 -6.12
N HIS A 164 19.99 4.38 -6.75
CA HIS A 164 20.29 4.60 -8.17
C HIS A 164 21.68 5.18 -8.45
N ALA A 165 22.35 5.79 -7.47
CA ALA A 165 23.70 6.32 -7.62
C ALA A 165 24.80 5.25 -7.59
N ALA A 166 24.51 4.05 -7.09
CA ALA A 166 25.46 2.93 -7.02
C ALA A 166 25.68 2.20 -8.38
N ARG A 167 25.45 2.89 -9.51
CA ARG A 167 25.58 2.37 -10.88
C ARG A 167 26.87 2.85 -11.55
#